data_AF-A0A8J6JE02-F1
#
_entry.id   AF-A0A8J6JE02-F1
#
_cell.length_a   1.000
_cell.length_b   1.000
_cell.length_c   1.000
_cell.angle_alpha   90.00
_cell.angle_beta   90.00
_cell.angle_gamma   90.00
#
_symmetry.space_group_name_H-M   'P 1'
#
loop_
_entity.id
_entity.type
_entity.pdbx_description
1 polymer ?
#
loop_
_entity_poly.entity_id
_entity_poly.type
_entity_poly.pdbx_seq_one_letter_code
_entity_poly.pdbx_strand_id
1 'polypeptide(L)' 'MRFFQRLASMHPIPRYVLTRCVLLTCALLASALVLLVWAGGYTYETVLLYDYAEHLQTMALIVLGTGLIGAVLLEDVLIR' A
#
# COMPACT_ATOMS: atom_id res chain seq x y z
N MET A 1 8.30 18.14 -3.31
CA MET A 1 7.12 18.62 -4.07
C MET A 1 7.17 18.30 -5.58
N ARG A 2 8.34 18.14 -6.22
CA ARG A 2 8.44 17.80 -7.66
C ARG A 2 7.81 16.44 -8.07
N PHE A 3 7.74 15.48 -7.15
CA PHE A 3 7.17 14.15 -7.40
C PHE A 3 5.65 14.20 -7.63
N PHE A 4 4.92 14.95 -6.80
CA PHE A 4 3.47 15.16 -6.96
C PHE A 4 3.12 15.92 -8.24
N GLN A 5 3.99 16.83 -8.69
CA GLN A 5 3.80 17.54 -9.97
C GLN A 5 3.96 16.61 -11.18
N ARG A 6 4.93 15.69 -11.17
CA ARG A 6 5.05 14.65 -12.22
C ARG A 6 3.86 13.69 -12.21
N LEU A 7 3.37 13.31 -11.03
CA LEU A 7 2.18 12.48 -10.88
C LEU A 7 0.90 13.16 -11.40
N ALA A 8 0.86 14.49 -11.40
CA ALA A 8 -0.26 15.26 -11.93
C ALA A 8 -0.20 15.39 -13.47
N SER A 9 0.99 15.29 -14.08
CA SER A 9 1.16 15.27 -15.55
C SER A 9 1.15 13.86 -16.16
N MET A 10 1.12 12.81 -15.32
CA MET A 10 0.99 11.42 -15.75
C MET A 10 -0.34 11.18 -16.47
N HIS A 11 -0.33 10.28 -17.46
CA HIS A 11 -1.53 9.82 -18.13
C HIS A 11 -2.59 9.31 -17.13
N PRO A 12 -3.90 9.38 -17.47
CA PRO A 12 -4.98 9.03 -16.55
C PRO A 12 -4.95 7.56 -16.09
N ILE A 13 -4.40 6.66 -16.91
CA ILE A 13 -4.34 5.21 -16.64
C ILE A 13 -3.34 4.89 -15.51
N PRO A 14 -2.03 5.24 -15.59
CA PRO A 14 -1.09 4.99 -14.49
C PRO A 14 -1.49 5.70 -13.20
N ARG A 15 -2.08 6.90 -13.30
CA ARG A 15 -2.61 7.63 -12.15
C ARG A 15 -3.78 6.90 -11.47
N TYR A 16 -4.68 6.29 -12.24
CA TYR A 16 -5.77 5.49 -11.71
C TYR A 16 -5.27 4.23 -10.98
N VAL A 17 -4.29 3.53 -11.56
CA VAL A 17 -3.67 2.36 -10.92
C VAL A 17 -2.97 2.76 -9.61
N LEU A 18 -2.20 3.85 -9.62
CA LEU A 18 -1.46 4.31 -8.44
C LEU A 18 -2.40 4.74 -7.31
N THR A 19 -3.46 5.48 -7.61
CA THR A 19 -4.48 5.87 -6.60
C THR A 19 -5.23 4.67 -6.01
N ARG A 20 -5.55 3.65 -6.81
CA ARG A 20 -6.16 2.40 -6.33
C ARG A 20 -5.19 1.61 -5.44
N CYS A 21 -3.93 1.47 -5.84
CA CYS A 21 -2.92 0.81 -5.02
C CYS A 21 -2.71 1.51 -3.68
N VAL A 22 -2.64 2.85 -3.67
CA VAL A 22 -2.53 3.63 -2.43
C VAL A 22 -3.76 3.44 -1.54
N LEU A 23 -4.96 3.42 -2.10
CA LEU A 23 -6.18 3.12 -1.34
C LEU A 23 -6.16 1.72 -0.72
N LEU A 24 -5.69 0.71 -1.46
CA LEU A 24 -5.54 -0.66 -0.96
C LEU A 24 -4.49 -0.74 0.15
N THR A 25 -3.34 -0.07 0.01
CA THR A 25 -2.34 0.03 1.07
C THR A 25 -2.92 0.69 2.32
N CYS A 26 -3.68 1.78 2.17
CA CYS A 26 -4.36 2.42 3.31
C CYS A 26 -5.36 1.48 3.98
N ALA A 27 -6.14 0.72 3.22
CA ALA A 27 -7.08 -0.25 3.77
C ALA A 27 -6.36 -1.37 4.55
N LEU A 28 -5.26 -1.90 4.00
CA LEU A 28 -4.44 -2.92 4.65
C LEU A 28 -3.81 -2.39 5.95
N LEU A 29 -3.23 -1.19 5.93
CA LEU A 29 -2.68 -0.55 7.12
C LEU A 29 -3.75 -0.26 8.18
N ALA A 30 -4.94 0.19 7.76
CA ALA A 30 -6.07 0.39 8.68
C ALA A 30 -6.50 -0.94 9.33
N SER A 31 -6.56 -2.03 8.57
CA SER A 31 -6.88 -3.36 9.12
C SER A 31 -5.80 -3.86 10.09
N ALA A 32 -4.52 -3.63 9.80
CA ALA A 32 -3.42 -3.96 10.72
C ALA A 32 -3.48 -3.13 12.01
N LEU A 33 -3.83 -1.84 11.91
CA LEU A 33 -4.04 -0.97 13.08
C LEU A 33 -5.20 -1.46 13.95
N VAL A 34 -6.32 -1.86 13.34
CA VAL A 34 -7.46 -2.42 14.10
C VAL A 34 -7.06 -3.68 14.84
N LEU A 35 -6.29 -4.57 14.21
CA LEU A 35 -5.78 -5.79 14.85
C LEU A 35 -4.82 -5.47 15.99
N LEU A 36 -3.92 -4.50 15.84
CA LEU A 36 -2.99 -4.08 16.90
C LEU A 36 -3.71 -3.43 18.08
N VAL A 37 -4.74 -2.63 17.82
CA VAL A 37 -5.58 -2.02 18.86
C VAL A 37 -6.38 -3.09 19.62
N TRP A 38 -6.90 -4.10 18.91
CA TRP A 38 -7.61 -5.23 19.51
C TRP A 38 -6.70 -6.22 20.24
N ALA A 39 -5.45 -6.38 19.80
CA ALA A 39 -4.48 -7.27 20.43
C ALA A 39 -4.11 -6.83 21.85
N GLY A 40 -4.24 -5.54 22.19
CA GLY A 40 -4.04 -5.06 23.54
C GLY A 40 -2.61 -5.28 24.05
N GLY A 41 -2.45 -6.01 25.16
CA GLY A 41 -1.16 -6.33 25.76
C GLY A 41 -0.58 -7.64 25.20
N TYR A 42 0.74 -7.67 24.98
CA TYR A 42 1.43 -8.82 24.40
C TYR A 42 1.36 -10.05 25.34
N THR A 43 0.39 -10.92 25.08
CA THR A 43 0.14 -12.19 25.78
C THR A 43 0.19 -13.37 24.81
N TYR A 44 0.32 -14.59 25.32
CA TYR A 44 0.41 -15.81 24.51
C TYR A 44 -0.76 -16.00 23.54
N GLU A 45 -1.98 -15.58 23.91
CA GLU A 45 -3.17 -15.68 23.05
C GLU A 45 -3.18 -14.63 21.93
N THR A 46 -2.51 -13.49 22.14
CA THR A 46 -2.47 -12.36 21.19
C THR A 46 -1.33 -12.45 20.19
N VAL A 47 -0.39 -13.40 20.36
CA VAL A 47 0.77 -13.58 19.45
C VAL A 47 0.33 -13.74 17.99
N LEU A 48 -0.74 -14.51 17.75
CA LEU A 48 -1.29 -14.67 16.41
C LEU A 48 -1.83 -13.36 15.83
N LEU A 49 -2.46 -12.51 16.64
CA LEU A 49 -2.94 -11.20 16.18
C LEU A 49 -1.78 -10.27 15.79
N TYR A 50 -0.68 -10.31 16.54
CA TYR A 50 0.53 -9.56 16.18
C TYR A 50 1.18 -10.09 14.89
N ASP A 51 1.24 -11.41 14.71
CA ASP A 51 1.77 -12.03 13.49
C ASP A 51 0.92 -11.68 12.26
N TYR A 52 -0.42 -11.71 12.39
CA TYR A 52 -1.32 -11.25 11.33
C TYR A 52 -1.17 -9.75 11.02
N ALA A 53 -0.96 -8.91 12.03
CA ALA A 53 -0.71 -7.49 11.83
C ALA A 53 0.61 -7.23 11.09
N GLU A 54 1.68 -7.95 11.44
CA GLU A 54 2.97 -7.88 10.74
C GLU A 54 2.86 -8.37 9.30
N HIS A 55 2.12 -9.45 9.07
CA HIS A 55 1.85 -9.95 7.73
C HIS A 55 1.10 -8.91 6.86
N LEU A 56 0.07 -8.26 7.42
CA LEU A 56 -0.68 -7.21 6.73
C LEU A 56 0.17 -5.98 6.43
N GLN A 57 1.08 -5.59 7.33
CA GLN A 57 2.03 -4.50 7.07
C GLN A 57 2.99 -4.85 5.92
N THR A 58 3.49 -6.08 5.90
CA THR A 58 4.38 -6.57 4.83
C THR A 58 3.65 -6.58 3.48
N MET A 59 2.42 -7.08 3.45
CA MET A 59 1.60 -7.08 2.23
C MET A 59 1.25 -5.66 1.76
N ALA A 60 1.00 -4.73 2.68
CA ALA A 60 0.78 -3.33 2.36
C ALA A 60 2.00 -2.70 1.64
N LEU A 61 3.22 -3.00 2.10
CA LEU A 61 4.46 -2.57 1.47
C LEU A 61 4.63 -3.17 0.06
N ILE A 62 4.34 -4.47 -0.09
CA ILE A 62 4.41 -5.15 -1.40
C ILE A 62 3.42 -4.53 -2.39
N VAL A 63 2.17 -4.29 -1.96
CA VAL A 63 1.14 -3.66 -2.81
C VAL A 63 1.52 -2.23 -3.20
N LEU A 64 2.10 -1.47 -2.27
CA LEU A 64 2.57 -0.11 -2.58
C LEU A 64 3.75 -0.13 -3.55
N GLY A 65 4.73 -1.01 -3.32
CA GLY A 65 5.91 -1.15 -4.17
C GLY A 65 5.55 -1.63 -5.58
N THR A 66 4.75 -2.69 -5.70
CA THR A 66 4.28 -3.20 -6.99
C THR A 66 3.39 -2.20 -7.71
N GLY A 67 2.52 -1.48 -7.00
CA GLY A 67 1.71 -0.40 -7.57
C GLY A 67 2.56 0.76 -8.11
N LEU A 68 3.61 1.14 -7.39
CA LEU A 68 4.53 2.21 -7.81
C LEU A 68 5.35 1.80 -9.03
N ILE A 69 5.99 0.63 -8.99
CA ILE A 69 6.80 0.09 -10.11
C ILE A 69 5.91 -0.17 -11.32
N GLY A 70 4.74 -0.76 -11.12
CA GLY A 70 3.76 -1.03 -12.17
C GLY A 70 3.26 0.25 -12.84
N ALA A 71 2.96 1.30 -12.06
CA ALA A 71 2.54 2.58 -12.62
C ALA A 71 3.66 3.28 -13.42
N VAL A 72 4.91 3.18 -12.97
CA VAL A 72 6.08 3.73 -13.69
C VAL A 72 6.33 2.97 -14.99
N LEU A 73 6.29 1.63 -14.96
CA LEU A 73 6.39 0.79 -16.16
C LEU A 73 5.27 1.09 -17.16
N LEU A 74 4.05 1.27 -16.67
CA LEU A 74 2.91 1.59 -17.53
C LEU A 74 3.06 2.96 -18.18
N GLU A 75 3.59 3.95 -17.46
CA GLU A 75 3.91 5.26 -18.02
C GLU A 75 5.00 5.16 -19.10
N ASP A 76 6.06 4.39 -18.87
CA ASP A 76 7.15 4.18 -19.83
C ASP A 76 6.64 3.54 -21.14
N VAL A 77 5.78 2.53 -21.04
CA VAL A 77 5.13 1.88 -22.19
C VAL A 77 4.21 2.85 -22.95
N LEU A 78 3.58 3.80 -22.26
CA LEU A 78 2.61 4.71 -22.87
C LEU A 78 3.25 5.97 -23.49
N ILE A 79 4.46 6.33 -23.04
CA ILE A 79 5.27 7.41 -23.62
C ILE A 79 5.96 6.94 -24.91
N ARG A 80 6.22 5.63 -25.04
CA ARG A 80 6.89 5.01 -26.19
C ARG A 80 5.92 4.64 -27.30
#